data_AF-A0A356CF07-F1
#
_entry.id   AF-A0A356CF07-F1
#
_cell.length_a   1.000
_cell.length_b   1.000
_cell.length_c   1.000
_cell.angle_alpha   90.00
_cell.angle_beta   90.00
_cell.angle_gamma   90.00
#
_symmetry.space_group_name_H-M   'P 1'
#
loop_
_entity.id
_entity.type
_entity.pdbx_description
1 polymer ?
#
loop_
_entity_poly.entity_id
_entity_poly.type
_entity_poly.pdbx_seq_one_letter_code
_entity_poly.pdbx_strand_id
1 'polypeptide(L)'
;MELTTQFYEYRKTFPLPAPLNRVIFSKYSFVLVKGFQNWVSYFSPSFLLTEGGPRAQHNIPYRGVLYLTEAIALFFGLKALGRSSGLGRSLPLVIIGLGFIPAAITKDPYHVLRSILTLPGWQLLAALGIVHLQTIKSKFLTPIFYILSVEVIAFMAIYFLWYPRAFARDWQYGYEQAVKFALAHQDEYQQIIFTKWYGEPQLFLAFYGQLDPIEFQRENQALLRYESMGLPWLDQLNSYQIGKFTFKYLDWNESHDSPHTLFVGKADDFWSDTPIRTQIKFPSGDVAFNIVEP
;
A
#
# COMPACT_ATOMS: atom_id res chain seq x y z
N MET A 1 12.74 -6.50 11.76
CA MET A 1 13.60 -7.42 12.54
C MET A 1 13.58 -7.05 14.02
N GLU A 2 13.53 -5.76 14.32
CA GLU A 2 13.59 -5.18 15.65
C GLU A 2 12.56 -5.67 16.68
N LEU A 3 11.26 -5.74 16.33
CA LEU A 3 10.20 -6.15 17.29
C LEU A 3 10.35 -7.58 17.81
N THR A 4 10.72 -8.52 16.94
CA THR A 4 10.92 -9.92 17.33
C THR A 4 12.18 -10.08 18.18
N THR A 5 13.24 -9.33 17.86
CA THR A 5 14.46 -9.28 18.67
C THR A 5 14.19 -8.72 20.06
N GLN A 6 13.49 -7.58 20.15
CA GLN A 6 13.08 -6.99 21.44
C GLN A 6 12.25 -7.96 22.28
N PHE A 7 11.31 -8.69 21.66
CA PHE A 7 10.52 -9.69 22.37
C PHE A 7 11.37 -10.82 22.98
N TYR A 8 12.41 -11.27 22.27
CA TYR A 8 13.32 -12.28 22.80
C TYR A 8 14.29 -11.74 23.86
N GLU A 9 14.62 -10.45 23.85
CA GLU A 9 15.44 -9.84 24.90
C GLU A 9 14.74 -9.87 26.26
N TYR A 10 13.41 -9.68 26.30
CA TYR A 10 12.63 -9.81 27.55
C TYR A 10 12.74 -11.20 28.19
N ARG A 11 13.05 -12.25 27.41
CA ARG A 11 13.29 -13.59 27.93
C ARG A 11 14.46 -13.65 28.90
N LYS A 12 15.47 -12.77 28.74
CA LYS A 12 16.68 -12.73 29.59
C LYS A 12 16.40 -12.08 30.94
N THR A 13 15.39 -11.20 31.01
CA THR A 13 15.07 -10.43 32.22
C THR A 13 13.89 -10.99 33.00
N PHE A 14 13.17 -11.98 32.46
CA PHE A 14 11.96 -12.51 33.10
C PHE A 14 12.29 -13.51 34.24
N PRO A 15 11.71 -13.36 35.45
CA PRO A 15 12.17 -14.05 36.65
C PRO A 15 11.70 -15.52 36.78
N LEU A 16 11.32 -16.20 35.69
CA LEU A 16 10.91 -17.61 35.72
C LEU A 16 12.01 -18.56 35.24
N PRO A 17 11.95 -19.86 35.59
CA PRO A 17 12.92 -20.85 35.14
C PRO A 17 13.01 -20.93 33.62
N ALA A 18 14.19 -21.32 33.11
CA ALA A 18 14.48 -21.32 31.68
C ALA A 18 13.47 -22.07 30.78
N PRO A 19 12.88 -23.22 31.19
CA PRO A 19 11.85 -23.88 30.39
C PRO A 19 10.57 -23.05 30.26
N LEU A 20 10.16 -22.35 31.32
CA LEU A 20 8.95 -21.53 31.33
C LEU A 20 9.16 -20.24 30.55
N ASN A 21 10.33 -19.61 30.70
CA ASN A 21 10.74 -18.47 29.86
C ASN A 21 10.75 -18.83 28.36
N ARG A 22 11.16 -20.06 27.99
CA ARG A 22 11.13 -20.53 26.59
C ARG A 22 9.72 -20.62 26.02
N VAL A 23 8.74 -21.03 26.83
CA VAL A 23 7.33 -21.12 26.41
C VAL A 23 6.74 -19.72 26.25
N ILE A 24 6.93 -18.85 27.25
CA ILE A 24 6.38 -17.49 27.30
C ILE A 24 6.99 -16.58 26.24
N PHE A 25 8.28 -16.74 25.95
CA PHE A 25 9.02 -15.99 24.93
C PHE A 25 9.46 -16.91 23.79
N SER A 26 8.49 -17.58 23.19
CA SER A 26 8.64 -18.38 21.97
C SER A 26 8.14 -17.63 20.73
N LYS A 27 8.56 -18.09 19.54
CA LYS A 27 7.99 -17.61 18.26
C LYS A 27 6.46 -17.73 18.25
N TYR A 28 5.91 -18.81 18.80
CA TYR A 28 4.46 -19.04 18.85
C TYR A 28 3.77 -18.03 19.76
N SER A 29 4.29 -17.81 20.96
CA SER A 29 3.75 -16.78 21.88
C SER A 29 3.82 -15.38 21.28
N PHE A 30 4.90 -15.03 20.57
CA PHE A 30 5.01 -13.75 19.87
C PHE A 30 3.92 -13.61 18.82
N VAL A 31 3.75 -14.61 17.96
CA VAL A 31 2.73 -14.59 16.90
C VAL A 31 1.32 -14.53 17.49
N LEU A 32 1.05 -15.25 18.58
CA LEU A 32 -0.25 -15.21 19.25
C LEU A 32 -0.53 -13.85 19.88
N VAL A 33 0.40 -13.31 20.66
CA VAL A 33 0.24 -12.01 21.33
C VAL A 33 0.16 -10.88 20.30
N LYS A 34 1.12 -10.82 19.37
CA LYS A 34 1.15 -9.78 18.35
C LYS A 34 -0.01 -9.93 17.37
N GLY A 35 -0.35 -11.15 16.98
CA GLY A 35 -1.51 -11.44 16.14
C GLY A 35 -2.81 -11.01 16.79
N PHE A 36 -3.01 -11.30 18.07
CA PHE A 36 -4.18 -10.83 18.80
C PHE A 36 -4.23 -9.30 18.92
N GLN A 37 -3.11 -8.65 19.24
CA GLN A 37 -3.02 -7.18 19.25
C GLN A 37 -3.39 -6.57 17.89
N ASN A 38 -2.83 -7.13 16.81
CA ASN A 38 -3.15 -6.69 15.46
C ASN A 38 -4.63 -6.94 15.14
N TRP A 39 -5.18 -8.10 15.48
CA TRP A 39 -6.59 -8.43 15.28
C TRP A 39 -7.53 -7.44 15.97
N VAL A 40 -7.30 -7.14 17.25
CA VAL A 40 -8.09 -6.16 18.02
C VAL A 40 -7.97 -4.75 17.42
N SER A 41 -6.79 -4.39 16.90
CA SER A 41 -6.57 -3.06 16.32
C SER A 41 -7.52 -2.74 15.15
N TYR A 42 -7.91 -3.74 14.37
CA TYR A 42 -8.86 -3.57 13.26
C TYR A 42 -10.28 -3.21 13.69
N PHE A 43 -10.63 -3.37 14.98
CA PHE A 43 -11.91 -2.92 15.53
C PHE A 43 -11.85 -1.51 16.11
N SER A 44 -10.69 -0.83 16.04
CA SER A 44 -10.56 0.53 16.57
C SER A 44 -11.42 1.53 15.77
N PRO A 45 -12.01 2.54 16.43
CA PRO A 45 -12.70 3.62 15.74
C PRO A 45 -11.81 4.37 14.75
N SER A 46 -10.51 4.46 15.04
CA SER A 46 -9.54 5.09 14.13
C SER A 46 -9.47 4.35 12.79
N PHE A 47 -9.28 3.04 12.82
CA PHE A 47 -9.28 2.23 11.59
C PHE A 47 -10.62 2.26 10.86
N LEU A 48 -11.72 2.07 11.61
CA LEU A 48 -13.04 1.91 11.01
C LEU A 48 -13.63 3.21 10.47
N LEU A 49 -13.42 4.35 11.14
CA LEU A 49 -14.18 5.58 10.88
C LEU A 49 -13.35 6.81 10.51
N THR A 50 -12.10 6.96 10.96
CA THR A 50 -11.37 8.23 10.81
C THR A 50 -10.11 8.18 9.95
N GLU A 51 -9.33 7.10 9.98
CA GLU A 51 -7.98 7.06 9.38
C GLU A 51 -7.78 5.91 8.39
N GLY A 52 -8.35 4.73 8.67
CA GLY A 52 -8.12 3.55 7.85
C GLY A 52 -6.69 3.02 8.00
N GLY A 53 -6.02 2.76 6.86
CA GLY A 53 -4.65 2.26 6.83
C GLY A 53 -3.61 3.37 6.59
N PRO A 54 -2.32 3.08 6.86
CA PRO A 54 -1.25 4.05 6.71
C PRO A 54 -0.79 4.26 5.26
N ARG A 55 -1.32 3.49 4.29
CA ARG A 55 -0.87 3.50 2.90
C ARG A 55 -1.95 4.07 2.00
N ALA A 56 -1.67 5.21 1.38
CA ALA A 56 -2.60 5.88 0.48
C ALA A 56 -3.00 5.02 -0.73
N GLN A 57 -2.18 4.05 -1.15
CA GLN A 57 -2.53 3.11 -2.23
C GLN A 57 -3.67 2.15 -1.85
N HIS A 58 -3.92 1.94 -0.55
CA HIS A 58 -4.90 0.96 -0.06
C HIS A 58 -6.18 1.61 0.48
N ASN A 59 -6.15 2.90 0.81
CA ASN A 59 -7.31 3.67 1.25
C ASN A 59 -7.09 5.16 0.99
N ILE A 60 -8.20 5.90 0.90
CA ILE A 60 -8.14 7.36 0.88
C ILE A 60 -7.69 7.85 2.27
N PRO A 61 -6.63 8.66 2.38
CA PRO A 61 -6.19 9.18 3.67
C PRO A 61 -7.23 10.05 4.37
N TYR A 62 -7.15 10.09 5.70
CA TYR A 62 -8.08 10.84 6.58
C TYR A 62 -9.54 10.37 6.49
N ARG A 63 -9.74 9.10 6.14
CA ARG A 63 -11.06 8.43 6.11
C ARG A 63 -10.94 7.02 6.64
N GLY A 64 -11.93 6.61 7.44
CA GLY A 64 -12.08 5.22 7.83
C GLY A 64 -12.45 4.32 6.66
N VAL A 65 -12.38 3.00 6.89
CA VAL A 65 -12.79 1.99 5.89
C VAL A 65 -14.32 1.83 5.77
N LEU A 66 -15.09 2.43 6.67
CA LEU A 66 -16.56 2.46 6.66
C LEU A 66 -17.08 3.89 6.59
N TYR A 67 -18.24 4.08 5.98
CA TYR A 67 -18.96 5.36 6.05
C TYR A 67 -19.56 5.61 7.43
N LEU A 68 -19.83 6.87 7.77
CA LEU A 68 -20.51 7.20 9.03
C LEU A 68 -21.94 6.65 9.03
N THR A 69 -22.64 6.72 7.90
CA THR A 69 -23.98 6.12 7.76
C THR A 69 -23.97 4.61 7.85
N GLU A 70 -22.94 3.96 7.31
CA GLU A 70 -22.73 2.53 7.50
C GLU A 70 -22.52 2.20 8.98
N ALA A 71 -21.72 2.99 9.72
CA ALA A 71 -21.54 2.80 11.16
C ALA A 71 -22.85 2.88 11.94
N ILE A 72 -23.74 3.82 11.57
CA ILE A 72 -25.09 3.92 12.14
C ILE A 72 -25.91 2.67 11.80
N ALA A 73 -25.88 2.22 10.54
CA ALA A 73 -26.57 1.00 10.12
C ALA A 73 -26.05 -0.23 10.89
N LEU A 74 -24.73 -0.36 11.06
CA LEU A 74 -24.09 -1.44 11.83
C LEU A 74 -24.54 -1.45 13.28
N PHE A 75 -24.67 -0.28 13.93
CA PHE A 75 -25.20 -0.19 15.29
C PHE A 75 -26.63 -0.76 15.39
N PHE A 76 -27.51 -0.43 14.44
CA PHE A 76 -28.84 -1.04 14.39
C PHE A 76 -28.81 -2.52 13.97
N GLY A 77 -27.83 -2.92 13.17
CA GLY A 77 -27.56 -4.31 12.79
C GLY A 77 -27.24 -5.17 14.01
N LEU A 78 -26.35 -4.69 14.88
CA LEU A 78 -26.02 -5.36 16.15
C LEU A 78 -27.27 -5.53 17.03
N LYS A 79 -28.15 -4.52 17.10
CA LYS A 79 -29.44 -4.65 17.81
C LYS A 79 -30.37 -5.67 17.14
N ALA A 80 -30.35 -5.75 15.81
CA ALA A 80 -31.16 -6.68 15.04
C ALA A 80 -30.71 -8.15 15.22
N LEU A 81 -29.42 -8.40 15.45
CA LEU A 81 -28.89 -9.77 15.67
C LEU A 81 -29.60 -10.51 16.80
N GLY A 82 -30.04 -9.80 17.85
CA GLY A 82 -30.79 -10.40 18.96
C GLY A 82 -32.17 -10.94 18.55
N ARG A 83 -32.69 -10.52 17.40
CA ARG A 83 -33.97 -10.97 16.83
C ARG A 83 -33.78 -11.96 15.66
N SER A 84 -32.57 -12.08 15.14
CA SER A 84 -32.22 -13.04 14.07
C SER A 84 -32.03 -14.44 14.65
N SER A 85 -32.34 -15.46 13.85
CA SER A 85 -32.08 -16.87 14.16
C SER A 85 -31.13 -17.51 13.14
N GLY A 86 -30.54 -18.65 13.52
CA GLY A 86 -29.65 -19.42 12.65
C GLY A 86 -28.45 -18.61 12.14
N LEU A 87 -28.10 -18.81 10.86
CA LEU A 87 -26.97 -18.15 10.21
C LEU A 87 -27.07 -16.62 10.22
N GLY A 88 -28.28 -16.04 10.16
CA GLY A 88 -28.46 -14.59 10.18
C GLY A 88 -28.01 -13.90 11.47
N ARG A 89 -27.85 -14.65 12.58
CA ARG A 89 -27.36 -14.13 13.86
C ARG A 89 -25.84 -14.17 14.01
N SER A 90 -25.19 -15.22 13.49
CA SER A 90 -23.76 -15.45 13.73
C SER A 90 -22.90 -15.16 12.51
N LEU A 91 -23.42 -15.37 11.29
CA LEU A 91 -22.63 -15.30 10.06
C LEU A 91 -21.90 -13.95 9.85
N PRO A 92 -22.53 -12.78 10.05
CA PRO A 92 -21.82 -11.50 9.88
C PRO A 92 -20.62 -11.38 10.83
N LEU A 93 -20.81 -11.76 12.10
CA LEU A 93 -19.78 -11.70 13.13
C LEU A 93 -18.65 -12.70 12.87
N VAL A 94 -18.99 -13.90 12.41
CA VAL A 94 -18.02 -14.94 12.03
C VAL A 94 -17.17 -14.46 10.84
N ILE A 95 -17.80 -13.88 9.81
CA ILE A 95 -17.07 -13.35 8.65
C ILE A 95 -16.13 -12.21 9.06
N ILE A 96 -16.60 -11.26 9.89
CA ILE A 96 -15.74 -10.17 10.37
C ILE A 96 -14.59 -10.71 11.22
N GLY A 97 -14.89 -11.58 12.18
CA GLY A 97 -13.88 -12.12 13.10
C GLY A 97 -12.82 -12.96 12.38
N LEU A 98 -13.23 -13.86 11.48
CA LEU A 98 -12.31 -14.70 10.70
C LEU A 98 -11.62 -13.91 9.58
N GLY A 99 -12.31 -12.94 8.99
CA GLY A 99 -11.79 -12.13 7.88
C GLY A 99 -10.61 -11.22 8.26
N PHE A 100 -10.47 -10.86 9.54
CA PHE A 100 -9.27 -10.16 10.02
C PHE A 100 -8.08 -11.07 10.30
N ILE A 101 -8.24 -12.41 10.35
CA ILE A 101 -7.13 -13.33 10.67
C ILE A 101 -5.96 -13.16 9.69
N PRO A 102 -6.13 -13.13 8.36
CA PRO A 102 -5.01 -12.98 7.44
C PRO A 102 -4.25 -11.67 7.65
N ALA A 103 -4.95 -10.59 7.97
CA ALA A 103 -4.34 -9.30 8.24
C ALA A 103 -3.60 -9.26 9.59
N ALA A 104 -4.18 -9.92 10.61
CA ALA A 104 -3.67 -9.97 11.97
C ALA A 104 -2.34 -10.71 12.10
N ILE A 105 -2.14 -11.79 11.34
CA ILE A 105 -0.90 -12.59 11.37
C ILE A 105 0.27 -11.93 10.63
N THR A 106 0.05 -10.77 10.00
CA THR A 106 1.13 -10.04 9.30
C THR A 106 1.89 -9.09 10.24
N LYS A 107 3.04 -8.59 9.75
CA LYS A 107 3.89 -7.68 10.52
C LYS A 107 3.22 -6.32 10.76
N ASP A 108 2.50 -5.82 9.76
CA ASP A 108 1.95 -4.46 9.76
C ASP A 108 0.47 -4.48 10.18
N PRO A 109 0.09 -3.77 11.25
CA PRO A 109 -1.31 -3.59 11.59
C PRO A 109 -2.00 -2.66 10.58
N TYR A 110 -3.33 -2.63 10.58
CA TYR A 110 -4.15 -1.71 9.78
C TYR A 110 -3.98 -1.84 8.25
N HIS A 111 -3.58 -3.01 7.75
CA HIS A 111 -3.42 -3.23 6.31
C HIS A 111 -4.78 -3.46 5.64
N VAL A 112 -5.38 -2.39 5.11
CA VAL A 112 -6.75 -2.38 4.54
C VAL A 112 -6.98 -3.50 3.54
N LEU A 113 -6.10 -3.69 2.54
CA LEU A 113 -6.26 -4.75 1.53
C LEU A 113 -6.31 -6.17 2.12
N ARG A 114 -5.58 -6.43 3.21
CA ARG A 114 -5.56 -7.75 3.86
C ARG A 114 -6.82 -8.00 4.70
N SER A 115 -7.55 -6.95 5.04
CA SER A 115 -8.82 -7.02 5.76
C SER A 115 -10.06 -7.12 4.87
N ILE A 116 -9.89 -7.14 3.54
CA ILE A 116 -10.99 -7.13 2.57
C ILE A 116 -11.99 -8.29 2.74
N LEU A 117 -11.54 -9.42 3.30
CA LEU A 117 -12.39 -10.57 3.58
C LEU A 117 -13.48 -10.30 4.63
N THR A 118 -13.37 -9.21 5.40
CA THR A 118 -14.41 -8.78 6.34
C THR A 118 -15.58 -8.08 5.67
N LEU A 119 -15.41 -7.59 4.44
CA LEU A 119 -16.38 -6.75 3.73
C LEU A 119 -17.78 -7.37 3.65
N PRO A 120 -17.95 -8.67 3.29
CA PRO A 120 -19.29 -9.27 3.27
C PRO A 120 -19.96 -9.28 4.64
N GLY A 121 -19.19 -9.45 5.72
CA GLY A 121 -19.71 -9.44 7.08
C GLY A 121 -20.20 -8.05 7.51
N TRP A 122 -19.44 -7.01 7.17
CA TRP A 122 -19.87 -5.62 7.39
C TRP A 122 -21.15 -5.29 6.60
N GLN A 123 -21.21 -5.68 5.33
CA GLN A 123 -22.38 -5.44 4.47
C GLN A 123 -23.63 -6.16 4.98
N LEU A 124 -23.50 -7.43 5.38
CA LEU A 124 -24.62 -8.19 5.96
C LEU A 124 -25.12 -7.55 7.25
N LEU A 125 -24.21 -7.13 8.14
CA LEU A 125 -24.57 -6.50 9.40
C LEU A 125 -25.26 -5.14 9.17
N ALA A 126 -24.77 -4.33 8.23
CA ALA A 126 -25.38 -3.06 7.86
C ALA A 126 -26.79 -3.28 7.27
N ALA A 127 -26.94 -4.26 6.37
CA ALA A 127 -28.23 -4.61 5.77
C ALA A 127 -29.26 -5.03 6.83
N LEU A 128 -28.87 -5.85 7.81
CA LEU A 128 -29.74 -6.19 8.94
C LEU A 128 -30.20 -4.95 9.71
N GLY A 129 -29.32 -3.96 9.88
CA GLY A 129 -29.64 -2.69 10.52
C GLY A 129 -30.66 -1.87 9.74
N ILE A 130 -30.49 -1.75 8.43
CA ILE A 130 -31.44 -1.06 7.55
C ILE A 130 -32.80 -1.77 7.55
N VAL A 131 -32.84 -3.09 7.41
CA VAL A 131 -34.07 -3.88 7.50
C VAL A 131 -34.75 -3.68 8.84
N HIS A 132 -33.99 -3.69 9.94
CA HIS A 132 -34.55 -3.44 11.26
C HIS A 132 -35.19 -2.05 11.37
N LEU A 133 -34.51 -1.02 10.89
CA LEU A 133 -35.02 0.35 10.84
C LEU A 133 -36.30 0.46 9.98
N GLN A 134 -36.39 -0.28 8.87
CA GLN A 134 -37.58 -0.35 8.01
C GLN A 134 -38.76 -1.01 8.73
N THR A 135 -38.54 -2.13 9.40
CA THR A 135 -39.57 -2.86 10.15
C THR A 135 -40.19 -2.01 11.25
N ILE A 136 -39.39 -1.22 11.97
CA ILE A 136 -39.90 -0.31 13.01
C ILE A 136 -40.40 1.03 12.46
N LYS A 137 -40.42 1.21 11.13
CA LYS A 137 -40.80 2.45 10.44
C LYS A 137 -40.06 3.67 10.99
N SER A 138 -38.75 3.51 11.21
CA SER A 138 -37.92 4.55 11.82
C SER A 138 -37.86 5.80 10.92
N LYS A 139 -38.14 6.97 11.52
CA LYS A 139 -37.96 8.28 10.87
C LYS A 139 -36.51 8.58 10.47
N PHE A 140 -35.54 7.80 10.95
CA PHE A 140 -34.12 8.00 10.65
C PHE A 140 -33.68 7.44 9.29
N LEU A 141 -34.48 6.58 8.64
CA LEU A 141 -34.10 5.98 7.36
C LEU A 141 -33.87 7.04 6.27
N THR A 142 -34.82 7.96 6.12
CA THR A 142 -34.73 9.00 5.08
C THR A 142 -33.49 9.88 5.27
N PRO A 143 -33.20 10.44 6.46
CA PRO A 143 -31.92 11.11 6.72
C PRO A 143 -30.68 10.25 6.45
N ILE A 144 -30.68 8.97 6.84
CA ILE A 144 -29.54 8.06 6.59
C ILE A 144 -29.27 7.94 5.09
N PHE A 145 -30.30 7.74 4.25
CA PHE A 145 -30.13 7.67 2.80
C PHE A 145 -29.64 8.98 2.18
N TYR A 146 -30.15 10.12 2.65
CA TYR A 146 -29.65 11.42 2.19
C TYR A 146 -28.17 11.62 2.56
N ILE A 147 -27.79 11.34 3.81
CA ILE A 147 -26.39 11.49 4.24
C ILE A 147 -25.49 10.51 3.47
N LEU A 148 -25.93 9.27 3.26
CA LEU A 148 -25.16 8.29 2.49
C LEU A 148 -24.95 8.77 1.05
N SER A 149 -25.97 9.37 0.45
CA SER A 149 -25.85 9.96 -0.90
C SER A 149 -24.80 11.06 -0.93
N VAL A 150 -24.76 11.93 0.08
CA VAL A 150 -23.74 12.97 0.22
C VAL A 150 -22.35 12.37 0.43
N GLU A 151 -22.21 11.35 1.29
CA GLU A 151 -20.94 10.66 1.53
C GLU A 151 -20.40 10.00 0.25
N VAL A 152 -21.28 9.37 -0.53
CA VAL A 152 -20.91 8.77 -1.82
C VAL A 152 -20.51 9.82 -2.84
N ILE A 153 -21.25 10.93 -2.97
CA ILE A 153 -20.88 12.02 -3.89
C ILE A 153 -19.52 12.62 -3.49
N ALA A 154 -19.31 12.87 -2.19
CA ALA A 154 -18.05 13.35 -1.67
C ALA A 154 -16.91 12.36 -1.93
N PHE A 155 -17.13 11.07 -1.70
CA PHE A 155 -16.17 10.02 -2.02
C PHE A 155 -15.82 10.02 -3.51
N MET A 156 -16.80 10.08 -4.41
CA MET A 156 -16.57 10.09 -5.85
C MET A 156 -15.74 11.30 -6.27
N ALA A 157 -16.05 12.50 -5.77
CA ALA A 157 -15.26 13.69 -6.05
C ALA A 157 -13.81 13.56 -5.55
N ILE A 158 -13.63 13.05 -4.33
CA ILE A 158 -12.30 12.86 -3.73
C ILE A 158 -11.50 11.80 -4.50
N TYR A 159 -12.12 10.66 -4.80
CA TYR A 159 -11.48 9.52 -5.44
C TYR A 159 -11.11 9.80 -6.90
N PHE A 160 -11.98 10.47 -7.67
CA PHE A 160 -11.74 10.69 -9.10
C PHE A 160 -11.06 12.03 -9.42
N LEU A 161 -11.21 13.07 -8.58
CA LEU A 161 -10.68 14.40 -8.90
C LEU A 161 -9.43 14.76 -8.08
N TRP A 162 -9.45 14.51 -6.78
CA TRP A 162 -8.36 14.92 -5.88
C TRP A 162 -7.29 13.84 -5.74
N TYR A 163 -7.68 12.60 -5.41
CA TYR A 163 -6.76 11.50 -5.12
C TYR A 163 -5.75 11.22 -6.24
N PRO A 164 -6.12 11.19 -7.54
CA PRO A 164 -5.17 10.93 -8.61
C PRO A 164 -4.13 12.04 -8.77
N ARG A 165 -4.42 13.26 -8.29
CA ARG A 165 -3.49 14.39 -8.30
C ARG A 165 -2.61 14.40 -7.05
N ALA A 166 -3.23 14.20 -5.89
CA ALA A 166 -2.56 14.28 -4.59
C ALA A 166 -1.58 13.13 -4.33
N PHE A 167 -1.91 11.92 -4.77
CA PHE A 167 -1.14 10.70 -4.48
C PHE A 167 -0.48 10.11 -5.73
N ALA A 168 -0.33 10.89 -6.81
CA ALA A 168 0.32 10.43 -8.04
C ALA A 168 1.74 9.89 -7.79
N ARG A 169 2.47 10.49 -6.84
CA ARG A 169 3.80 10.05 -6.42
C ARG A 169 3.78 8.65 -5.79
N ASP A 170 2.80 8.35 -4.95
CA ASP A 170 2.63 7.04 -4.30
C ASP A 170 2.34 5.91 -5.30
N TRP A 171 1.82 6.28 -6.47
CA TRP A 171 1.61 5.41 -7.63
C TRP A 171 2.75 5.48 -8.65
N GLN A 172 3.86 6.13 -8.30
CA GLN A 172 5.06 6.22 -9.13
C GLN A 172 4.75 6.80 -10.52
N TYR A 173 3.83 7.77 -10.57
CA TYR A 173 3.41 8.43 -11.81
C TYR A 173 4.62 9.03 -12.54
N GLY A 174 4.58 8.98 -13.88
CA GLY A 174 5.62 9.55 -14.74
C GLY A 174 6.51 8.49 -15.39
N TYR A 175 6.58 7.28 -14.81
CA TYR A 175 7.38 6.20 -15.40
C TYR A 175 6.89 5.76 -16.77
N GLU A 176 5.58 5.80 -17.04
CA GLU A 176 5.05 5.51 -18.38
C GLU A 176 5.67 6.43 -19.43
N GLN A 177 5.61 7.73 -19.19
CA GLN A 177 6.12 8.75 -20.07
C GLN A 177 7.64 8.65 -20.19
N ALA A 178 8.32 8.42 -19.07
CA ALA A 178 9.78 8.32 -19.04
C ALA A 178 10.30 7.10 -19.79
N VAL A 179 9.67 5.92 -19.60
CA VAL A 179 10.02 4.69 -20.32
C VAL A 179 9.73 4.84 -21.81
N LYS A 180 8.56 5.36 -22.20
CA LYS A 180 8.25 5.59 -23.61
C LYS A 180 9.23 6.55 -24.27
N PHE A 181 9.60 7.63 -23.58
CA PHE A 181 10.60 8.58 -24.08
C PHE A 181 11.97 7.89 -24.24
N ALA A 182 12.43 7.18 -23.21
CA ALA A 182 13.71 6.49 -23.21
C ALA A 182 13.80 5.44 -24.32
N LEU A 183 12.74 4.64 -24.54
CA LEU A 183 12.69 3.65 -25.60
C LEU A 183 12.68 4.27 -27.00
N ALA A 184 12.02 5.42 -27.18
CA ALA A 184 11.97 6.12 -28.46
C ALA A 184 13.34 6.69 -28.87
N HIS A 185 14.20 7.02 -27.91
CA HIS A 185 15.53 7.61 -28.14
C HIS A 185 16.67 6.64 -27.78
N GLN A 186 16.36 5.36 -27.56
CA GLN A 186 17.32 4.44 -26.95
C GLN A 186 18.57 4.20 -27.78
N ASP A 187 18.51 4.40 -29.09
CA ASP A 187 19.62 4.18 -30.02
C ASP A 187 20.56 5.37 -30.12
N GLU A 188 20.18 6.52 -29.56
CA GLU A 188 21.03 7.73 -29.44
C GLU A 188 22.06 7.60 -28.31
N TYR A 189 21.85 6.64 -27.41
CA TYR A 189 22.61 6.50 -26.17
C TYR A 189 23.19 5.10 -26.01
N GLN A 190 24.40 5.04 -25.44
CA GLN A 190 25.02 3.77 -25.05
C GLN A 190 24.40 3.24 -23.75
N GLN A 191 23.96 4.14 -22.87
CA GLN A 191 23.39 3.80 -21.58
C GLN A 191 22.22 4.71 -21.23
N ILE A 192 21.21 4.17 -20.55
CA ILE A 192 20.08 4.93 -20.01
C ILE A 192 20.00 4.66 -18.50
N ILE A 193 20.02 5.70 -17.69
CA ILE A 193 20.02 5.58 -16.23
C ILE A 193 18.71 6.12 -15.66
N PHE A 194 17.96 5.26 -14.99
CA PHE A 194 16.77 5.63 -14.23
C PHE A 194 17.09 5.73 -12.75
N THR A 195 16.59 6.80 -12.13
CA THR A 195 16.56 6.91 -10.67
C THR A 195 15.68 5.81 -10.08
N LYS A 196 16.08 5.25 -8.93
CA LYS A 196 15.25 4.33 -8.13
C LYS A 196 14.47 5.02 -7.03
N TRP A 197 14.51 6.36 -6.97
CA TRP A 197 13.91 7.12 -5.88
C TRP A 197 12.42 6.80 -5.65
N TYR A 198 11.67 6.56 -6.73
CA TYR A 198 10.25 6.23 -6.61
C TYR A 198 9.98 4.73 -6.42
N GLY A 199 10.97 3.83 -6.47
CA GLY A 199 10.82 2.38 -6.27
C GLY A 199 11.54 1.54 -7.33
N GLU A 200 10.83 0.60 -7.95
CA GLU A 200 11.34 -0.38 -8.92
C GLU A 200 11.06 -0.01 -10.42
N PRO A 201 11.82 0.94 -11.01
CA PRO A 201 11.65 1.40 -12.39
C PRO A 201 11.70 0.30 -13.47
N GLN A 202 12.41 -0.80 -13.21
CA GLN A 202 12.53 -1.92 -14.15
C GLN A 202 11.20 -2.62 -14.45
N LEU A 203 10.25 -2.58 -13.50
CA LEU A 203 8.91 -3.13 -13.74
C LEU A 203 8.15 -2.30 -14.76
N PHE A 204 8.30 -0.96 -14.71
CA PHE A 204 7.72 -0.06 -15.69
C PHE A 204 8.39 -0.19 -17.05
N LEU A 205 9.71 -0.40 -17.09
CA LEU A 205 10.43 -0.73 -18.32
C LEU A 205 9.87 -2.02 -18.95
N ALA A 206 9.72 -3.08 -18.17
CA ALA A 206 9.19 -4.35 -18.64
C ALA A 206 7.76 -4.21 -19.18
N PHE A 207 6.90 -3.53 -18.43
CA PHE A 207 5.48 -3.39 -18.76
C PHE A 207 5.25 -2.48 -19.98
N TYR A 208 5.78 -1.25 -19.95
CA TYR A 208 5.55 -0.29 -21.04
C TYR A 208 6.45 -0.53 -22.26
N GLY A 209 7.61 -1.15 -22.06
CA GLY A 209 8.49 -1.61 -23.13
C GLY A 209 8.07 -2.94 -23.75
N GLN A 210 7.05 -3.61 -23.19
CA GLN A 210 6.55 -4.91 -23.66
C GLN A 210 7.67 -5.94 -23.82
N LEU A 211 8.58 -5.99 -22.85
CA LEU A 211 9.70 -6.94 -22.88
C LEU A 211 9.16 -8.36 -22.85
N ASP A 212 9.81 -9.26 -23.60
CA ASP A 212 9.45 -10.68 -23.57
C ASP A 212 9.58 -11.23 -22.13
N PRO A 213 8.51 -11.82 -21.56
CA PRO A 213 8.55 -12.26 -20.16
C PRO A 213 9.59 -13.35 -19.87
N ILE A 214 9.96 -14.17 -20.86
CA ILE A 214 10.98 -15.20 -20.70
C ILE A 214 12.35 -14.54 -20.65
N GLU A 215 12.62 -13.60 -21.55
CA GLU A 215 13.87 -12.84 -21.57
C GLU A 215 14.03 -11.98 -20.31
N PHE A 216 12.97 -11.28 -19.91
CA PHE A 216 12.99 -10.48 -18.69
C PHE A 216 13.27 -11.33 -17.45
N GLN A 217 12.62 -12.50 -17.32
CA GLN A 217 12.90 -13.42 -16.20
C GLN A 217 14.34 -13.96 -16.24
N ARG A 218 14.87 -14.25 -17.44
CA ARG A 218 16.25 -14.69 -17.63
C ARG A 218 17.24 -13.62 -17.18
N GLU A 219 17.05 -12.36 -17.60
CA GLU A 219 17.91 -11.24 -17.19
C GLU A 219 17.84 -10.97 -15.67
N ASN A 220 16.67 -11.16 -15.06
CA ASN A 220 16.50 -10.98 -13.62
C ASN A 220 17.16 -12.07 -12.76
N GLN A 221 17.55 -13.23 -13.32
CA GLN A 221 18.23 -14.28 -12.54
C GLN A 221 19.53 -13.79 -11.90
N ALA A 222 20.30 -12.96 -12.62
CA ALA A 222 21.53 -12.36 -12.09
C ALA A 222 21.25 -11.36 -10.95
N LEU A 223 20.04 -10.81 -10.88
CA LEU A 223 19.66 -9.83 -9.87
C LEU A 223 19.33 -10.48 -8.52
N LEU A 224 19.06 -11.79 -8.47
CA LEU A 224 18.84 -12.56 -7.22
C LEU A 224 20.04 -12.51 -6.25
N ARG A 225 21.18 -11.96 -6.66
CA ARG A 225 22.31 -11.64 -5.79
C ARG A 225 21.94 -10.77 -4.58
N TYR A 226 20.84 -10.02 -4.61
CA TYR A 226 20.40 -9.30 -3.41
C TYR A 226 20.13 -10.27 -2.24
N GLU A 227 19.64 -11.48 -2.52
CA GLU A 227 19.38 -12.51 -1.51
C GLU A 227 20.67 -13.05 -0.90
N SER A 228 21.68 -13.32 -1.74
CA SER A 228 22.99 -13.77 -1.26
C SER A 228 23.73 -12.70 -0.46
N MET A 229 23.42 -11.42 -0.69
CA MET A 229 23.86 -10.29 0.12
C MET A 229 23.05 -10.09 1.41
N GLY A 230 22.04 -10.94 1.66
CA GLY A 230 21.17 -10.82 2.83
C GLY A 230 20.20 -9.63 2.77
N LEU A 231 20.02 -9.04 1.60
CA LEU A 231 19.06 -7.96 1.40
C LEU A 231 17.66 -8.57 1.24
N PRO A 232 16.62 -8.01 1.88
CA PRO A 232 15.25 -8.49 1.72
C PRO A 232 14.62 -8.21 0.35
N TRP A 233 15.11 -7.21 -0.38
CA TRP A 233 14.49 -6.71 -1.61
C TRP A 233 15.53 -6.21 -2.62
N LEU A 234 15.16 -6.22 -3.91
CA LEU A 234 16.03 -5.84 -5.04
C LEU A 234 16.39 -4.35 -5.05
N ASP A 235 15.45 -3.48 -4.65
CA ASP A 235 15.60 -2.03 -4.59
C ASP A 235 16.74 -1.58 -3.65
N GLN A 236 17.14 -2.45 -2.71
CA GLN A 236 18.23 -2.23 -1.77
C GLN A 236 19.62 -2.48 -2.36
N LEU A 237 19.73 -3.06 -3.56
CA LEU A 237 21.01 -3.04 -4.28
C LEU A 237 21.37 -1.58 -4.61
N ASN A 238 22.65 -1.20 -4.52
CA ASN A 238 23.09 0.12 -4.94
C ASN A 238 22.74 0.40 -6.41
N SER A 239 22.97 -0.57 -7.28
CA SER A 239 22.59 -0.53 -8.69
C SER A 239 22.26 -1.92 -9.26
N TYR A 240 21.43 -1.93 -10.30
CA TYR A 240 21.18 -3.10 -11.14
C TYR A 240 20.88 -2.66 -12.58
N GLN A 241 20.93 -3.60 -13.51
CA GLN A 241 20.88 -3.34 -14.95
C GLN A 241 20.06 -4.40 -15.68
N ILE A 242 19.36 -3.98 -16.74
CA ILE A 242 18.63 -4.82 -17.71
C ILE A 242 18.95 -4.25 -19.09
N GLY A 243 19.62 -5.01 -19.94
CA GLY A 243 20.19 -4.49 -21.19
C GLY A 243 21.01 -3.21 -21.01
N LYS A 244 20.69 -2.14 -21.76
CA LYS A 244 21.32 -0.81 -21.63
C LYS A 244 20.77 0.08 -20.51
N PHE A 245 19.75 -0.40 -19.78
CA PHE A 245 19.07 0.35 -18.73
C PHE A 245 19.67 0.05 -17.36
N THR A 246 20.20 1.07 -16.71
CA THR A 246 20.72 1.01 -15.34
C THR A 246 19.78 1.69 -14.37
N PHE A 247 19.62 1.10 -13.19
CA PHE A 247 18.74 1.59 -12.14
C PHE A 247 19.55 1.83 -10.87
N LYS A 248 19.72 3.09 -10.48
CA LYS A 248 20.48 3.51 -9.29
C LYS A 248 19.90 4.80 -8.71
N TYR A 249 20.25 5.15 -7.48
CA TYR A 249 20.09 6.55 -7.05
C TYR A 249 21.07 7.41 -7.84
N LEU A 250 20.61 8.57 -8.33
CA LEU A 250 21.46 9.45 -9.12
C LEU A 250 22.30 10.33 -8.19
N ASP A 251 23.59 10.46 -8.53
CA ASP A 251 24.47 11.49 -8.01
C ASP A 251 25.03 12.26 -9.22
N TRP A 252 24.52 13.47 -9.42
CA TRP A 252 24.87 14.29 -10.57
C TRP A 252 26.29 14.86 -10.48
N ASN A 253 26.82 15.03 -9.27
CA ASN A 253 28.21 15.48 -9.10
C ASN A 253 29.19 14.47 -9.70
N GLU A 254 28.86 13.18 -9.68
CA GLU A 254 29.69 12.12 -10.28
C GLU A 254 29.30 11.79 -11.73
N SER A 255 28.06 12.06 -12.13
CA SER A 255 27.50 11.52 -13.39
C SER A 255 27.47 12.53 -14.55
N HIS A 256 27.65 13.82 -14.29
CA HIS A 256 27.52 14.90 -15.29
C HIS A 256 28.52 14.83 -16.45
N ASP A 257 29.61 14.07 -16.34
CA ASP A 257 30.61 13.91 -17.41
C ASP A 257 30.46 12.59 -18.17
N SER A 258 29.28 11.95 -18.17
CA SER A 258 29.05 10.65 -18.81
C SER A 258 28.52 10.80 -20.25
N PRO A 259 29.37 10.94 -21.29
CA PRO A 259 28.90 11.14 -22.65
C PRO A 259 28.04 9.95 -23.11
N HIS A 260 27.12 10.21 -24.04
CA HIS A 260 26.21 9.19 -24.60
C HIS A 260 25.36 8.46 -23.56
N THR A 261 25.03 9.15 -22.46
CA THR A 261 24.15 8.62 -21.40
C THR A 261 22.91 9.48 -21.24
N LEU A 262 21.74 8.85 -21.25
CA LEU A 262 20.46 9.50 -20.93
C LEU A 262 20.13 9.29 -19.46
N PHE A 263 19.85 10.37 -18.74
CA PHE A 263 19.49 10.32 -17.32
C PHE A 263 18.01 10.62 -17.13
N VAL A 264 17.33 9.79 -16.36
CA VAL A 264 15.93 9.97 -15.94
C VAL A 264 15.91 10.07 -14.41
N GLY A 265 15.86 11.30 -13.90
CA GLY A 265 15.98 11.60 -12.47
C GLY A 265 14.79 12.38 -11.92
N LYS A 266 14.66 12.45 -10.59
CA LYS A 266 13.73 13.40 -9.95
C LYS A 266 14.22 14.83 -10.15
N ALA A 267 13.36 15.80 -9.87
CA ALA A 267 13.61 17.21 -10.16
C ALA A 267 14.94 17.75 -9.57
N ASP A 268 15.23 17.34 -8.34
CA ASP A 268 16.39 17.72 -7.52
C ASP A 268 17.56 16.71 -7.62
N ASP A 269 17.53 15.79 -8.60
CA ASP A 269 18.71 14.98 -8.92
C ASP A 269 19.75 15.80 -9.71
N PHE A 270 19.37 16.91 -10.35
CA PHE A 270 20.23 17.68 -11.26
C PHE A 270 20.52 19.09 -10.72
N TRP A 271 21.60 19.72 -11.19
CA TRP A 271 21.87 21.13 -10.88
C TRP A 271 20.83 22.05 -11.53
N SER A 272 20.60 23.22 -10.95
CA SER A 272 19.55 24.15 -11.39
C SER A 272 19.73 24.69 -12.82
N ASP A 273 20.96 24.71 -13.31
CA ASP A 273 21.37 25.18 -14.64
C ASP A 273 21.56 24.05 -15.65
N THR A 274 21.36 22.79 -15.24
CA THR A 274 21.50 21.63 -16.13
C THR A 274 20.47 21.69 -17.25
N PRO A 275 20.89 21.61 -18.53
CA PRO A 275 19.95 21.58 -19.66
C PRO A 275 19.01 20.37 -19.57
N ILE A 276 17.71 20.63 -19.58
CA ILE A 276 16.68 19.58 -19.51
C ILE A 276 16.20 19.27 -20.93
N ARG A 277 16.38 18.02 -21.39
CA ARG A 277 15.90 17.56 -22.68
C ARG A 277 14.37 17.43 -22.69
N THR A 278 13.81 16.86 -21.64
CA THR A 278 12.36 16.83 -21.44
C THR A 278 11.97 16.75 -19.97
N GLN A 279 10.77 17.21 -19.65
CA GLN A 279 10.23 17.23 -18.31
C GLN A 279 8.87 16.54 -18.25
N ILE A 280 8.73 15.63 -17.30
CA ILE A 280 7.47 14.93 -17.01
C ILE A 280 6.94 15.49 -15.71
N LYS A 281 5.69 15.96 -15.71
CA LYS A 281 5.04 16.57 -14.55
C LYS A 281 4.01 15.63 -13.94
N PHE A 282 3.89 15.64 -12.62
CA PHE A 282 2.74 15.09 -11.93
C PHE A 282 1.47 15.84 -12.35
N PRO A 283 0.27 15.24 -12.16
CA PRO A 283 -0.99 15.95 -12.35
C PRO A 283 -1.17 17.18 -11.44
N SER A 284 -0.36 17.33 -10.38
CA SER A 284 -0.28 18.55 -9.56
C SER A 284 0.42 19.72 -10.25
N GLY A 285 1.20 19.45 -11.29
CA GLY A 285 2.07 20.42 -11.98
C GLY A 285 3.53 20.39 -11.54
N ASP A 286 3.83 19.74 -10.40
CA ASP A 286 5.20 19.53 -9.94
C ASP A 286 5.96 18.59 -10.86
N VAL A 287 7.28 18.71 -10.89
CA VAL A 287 8.14 17.85 -11.71
C VAL A 287 8.20 16.44 -11.12
N ALA A 288 7.84 15.44 -11.92
CA ALA A 288 7.99 14.03 -11.60
C ALA A 288 9.37 13.52 -12.05
N PHE A 289 9.73 13.78 -13.31
CA PHE A 289 11.05 13.45 -13.84
C PHE A 289 11.60 14.58 -14.68
N ASN A 290 12.89 14.83 -14.52
CA ASN A 290 13.70 15.52 -15.52
C ASN A 290 14.48 14.47 -16.29
N ILE A 291 14.48 14.61 -17.62
CA ILE A 291 15.28 13.80 -18.51
C ILE A 291 16.39 14.67 -19.08
N VAL A 292 17.63 14.26 -18.86
CA VAL A 292 18.83 15.06 -19.09
C VAL A 292 19.83 14.26 -19.90
N GLU A 293 20.53 14.95 -20.79
CA GLU A 293 21.77 14.50 -21.42
C GLU A 293 22.90 15.47 -21.03
N PRO A 294 24.11 14.97 -20.72
CA PRO A 294 25.25 15.82 -20.48
C PRO A 294 25.92 16.34 -21.75
#